data_AF-A0A4U9CYB6-F1
#
_entry.id   AF-A0A4U9CYB6-F1
#
_cell.length_a   1.000
_cell.length_b   1.000
_cell.length_c   1.000
_cell.angle_alpha   90.00
_cell.angle_beta   90.00
_cell.angle_gamma   90.00
#
_symmetry.space_group_name_H-M   'P 1'
#
loop_
_entity.id
_entity.type
_entity.pdbx_description
1 polymer ?
#
loop_
_entity_poly.entity_id
_entity_poly.type
_entity_poly.pdbx_seq_one_letter_code
_entity_poly.pdbx_strand_id
1 'polypeptide(L)' 'MARELGLPAPVFADNPDGDTGKIIDGNRICYELGFEYQYPDPLVMPME' A
#
# COMPACT_ATOMS: atom_id res chain seq x y z
N MET A 1 10.38 -11.46 7.96
CA MET A 1 10.70 -11.62 6.51
C MET A 1 11.53 -10.49 5.89
N ALA A 2 11.08 -9.23 5.75
CA ALA A 2 11.90 -8.19 5.07
C ALA A 2 13.16 -7.75 5.84
N ARG A 3 13.08 -7.71 7.19
CA ARG A 3 14.20 -7.33 8.08
C ARG A 3 15.30 -8.38 8.18
N GLU A 4 15.01 -9.63 7.86
CA GLU A 4 15.95 -10.76 7.97
C GLU A 4 16.93 -10.84 6.80
N LEU A 5 16.71 -10.07 5.74
CA LEU A 5 17.52 -10.09 4.53
C LEU A 5 18.83 -9.28 4.65
N GLY A 6 19.05 -8.58 5.78
CA GLY A 6 20.24 -7.74 5.99
C GLY A 6 20.34 -6.54 5.04
N LEU A 7 19.25 -6.22 4.32
CA LEU A 7 19.18 -5.11 3.38
C LEU A 7 18.72 -3.84 4.10
N PRO A 8 19.19 -2.65 3.66
CA PRO A 8 18.67 -1.39 4.17
C PRO A 8 17.17 -1.28 3.90
N ALA A 9 16.44 -0.66 4.83
CA ALA A 9 15.01 -0.41 4.64
C ALA A 9 14.80 0.48 3.41
N PRO A 10 13.79 0.21 2.57
CA PRO A 10 13.46 1.06 1.45
C PRO A 10 13.05 2.44 1.96
N VAL A 11 13.44 3.48 1.22
CA VAL A 11 13.02 4.86 1.48
C VAL A 11 12.07 5.31 0.37
N PHE A 12 11.11 6.16 0.72
CA PHE A 12 10.28 6.83 -0.29
C PHE A 12 11.16 7.76 -1.12
N ALA A 13 10.90 7.82 -2.43
CA ALA A 13 11.53 8.82 -3.27
C ALA A 13 11.04 10.22 -2.88
N ASP A 14 11.93 11.21 -2.97
CA ASP A 14 11.53 12.60 -2.79
C ASP A 14 10.47 12.97 -3.82
N ASN A 15 9.41 13.65 -3.36
CA ASN A 15 8.40 14.20 -4.27
C ASN A 15 8.88 15.57 -4.77
N PRO A 16 9.38 15.69 -6.01
CA PRO A 16 10.00 16.92 -6.49
C PRO A 16 9.04 18.12 -6.52
N ASP A 17 7.73 17.86 -6.65
CA ASP A 17 6.71 18.90 -6.80
C ASP A 17 6.07 19.32 -5.47
N GLY A 18 6.43 18.68 -4.34
CA GLY A 18 5.85 18.98 -3.03
C GLY A 18 4.34 18.73 -2.91
N ASP A 19 3.74 18.09 -3.92
CA ASP A 19 2.31 17.82 -3.96
C ASP A 19 1.91 16.73 -2.94
N THR A 20 0.66 16.78 -2.53
CA THR A 20 0.03 15.90 -1.53
C THR A 20 -0.12 14.44 -1.99
N GLY A 21 0.36 14.11 -3.19
CA GLY A 21 0.18 12.81 -3.82
C GLY A 21 -1.18 12.67 -4.51
N LYS A 22 -1.43 11.49 -5.10
CA LYS A 22 -2.69 11.20 -5.82
C LYS A 22 -3.73 10.62 -4.85
N ILE A 23 -4.99 11.02 -5.01
CA ILE A 23 -6.12 10.36 -4.36
C ILE A 23 -6.39 9.05 -5.12
N ILE A 24 -6.29 7.93 -4.42
CA ILE A 24 -6.51 6.59 -4.98
C ILE A 24 -7.87 6.07 -4.53
N ASP A 25 -8.73 5.71 -5.48
CA ASP A 25 -9.99 5.03 -5.21
C ASP A 25 -9.78 3.51 -5.28
N GLY A 26 -9.61 2.89 -4.12
CA GLY A 26 -9.40 1.45 -4.03
C GLY A 26 -10.60 0.61 -4.48
N ASN A 27 -11.83 1.11 -4.35
CA ASN A 27 -13.03 0.36 -4.73
C ASN A 27 -13.14 0.26 -6.25
N ARG A 28 -12.85 1.37 -6.94
CA ARG A 28 -12.81 1.40 -8.39
C ARG A 28 -11.80 0.40 -8.96
N ILE A 29 -10.61 0.33 -8.37
CA ILE A 29 -9.56 -0.60 -8.80
C ILE A 29 -10.02 -2.06 -8.62
N CYS A 30 -10.59 -2.40 -7.46
CA CYS A 30 -11.13 -3.74 -7.19
C CYS A 30 -12.15 -4.17 -8.25
N TYR A 31 -13.09 -3.27 -8.57
CA TYR A 31 -14.12 -3.51 -9.58
C TYR A 31 -13.54 -3.70 -10.98
N GLU A 32 -12.61 -2.84 -11.40
CA GLU A 32 -12.02 -2.90 -12.76
C GLU A 32 -11.12 -4.12 -12.96
N LEU A 33 -10.38 -4.52 -11.92
CA LEU A 33 -9.41 -5.61 -12.00
C LEU A 33 -9.98 -6.96 -11.53
N GLY A 34 -11.22 -6.99 -11.04
CA GLY A 34 -11.93 -8.22 -10.66
C GLY A 34 -11.39 -8.87 -9.40
N PHE A 35 -10.92 -8.08 -8.43
CA PHE A 35 -10.49 -8.58 -7.13
C PHE A 35 -11.27 -7.94 -6.00
N GLU A 36 -11.24 -8.58 -4.83
CA GLU A 36 -11.88 -8.11 -3.61
C GLU A 36 -10.84 -8.00 -2.49
N TYR A 37 -11.04 -7.05 -1.57
CA TYR A 37 -10.22 -6.98 -0.37
C TYR A 37 -10.49 -8.19 0.51
N GLN A 38 -9.44 -8.97 0.77
CA GLN A 38 -9.49 -10.05 1.75
C GLN A 38 -9.79 -9.53 3.17
N TYR A 39 -9.35 -8.30 3.48
CA TYR A 39 -9.57 -7.61 4.74
C TYR A 39 -10.10 -6.20 4.45
N PRO A 40 -11.43 -6.02 4.30
CA PRO A 40 -12.02 -4.72 3.96
C PRO A 40 -11.91 -3.71 5.11
N ASP A 41 -11.80 -4.18 6.36
CA ASP A 41 -11.45 -3.36 7.51
C ASP A 41 -9.96 -3.56 7.85
N PRO A 42 -9.12 -2.51 7.74
CA PRO A 42 -7.71 -2.60 8.09
C PRO A 42 -7.46 -3.09 9.53
N LEU A 43 -8.41 -2.88 10.45
CA LEU A 43 -8.30 -3.31 11.83
C LEU A 43 -8.45 -4.82 12.01
N VAL A 44 -8.99 -5.53 11.02
CA VAL A 44 -9.10 -7.01 11.05
C VAL A 44 -7.95 -7.70 10.30
N MET A 45 -7.04 -6.91 9.71
CA MET A 45 -5.88 -7.46 9.01
C MET A 45 -4.90 -8.06 10.02
N PRO A 46 -4.50 -9.35 9.89
CA PRO A 46 -3.50 -9.95 10.75
C PRO A 46 -2.13 -9.32 10.46
N MET A 47 -1.49 -8.76 11.49
CA MET A 47 -0.22 -8.03 11.40
C MET A 47 1.00 -8.86 11.85
N GLU A 48 0.81 -10.18 12.00
CA GLU A 48 1.87 -11.11 12.47
C GLU A 48 2.96 -11.38 11.42
#